data_AF-A0A7X9QTN6-F1
#
_entry.id   AF-A0A7X9QTN6-F1
#
_cell.length_a   1.000
_cell.length_b   1.000
_cell.length_c   1.000
_cell.angle_alpha   90.00
_cell.angle_beta   90.00
_cell.angle_gamma   90.00
#
_symmetry.space_group_name_H-M   'P 1'
#
loop_
_entity.id
_entity.type
_entity.pdbx_description
1 polymer ?
#
loop_
_entity_poly.entity_id
_entity_poly.type
_entity_poly.pdbx_seq_one_letter_code
_entity_poly.pdbx_strand_id
1 'polypeptide(L)'
;RNVFESKWTSINEYLKKAILVDVDVGFGLFSYERKRAIKMFILYMNQSNGDQCLDDYIINRKSDQEVREYLNQLGIINTSTIQRMERGARDEVLSKLKKLNGVSVRQLSRITGISKSVIDRVHR
;
A
#
# COMPACT_ATOMS: atom_id res chain seq x y z
N ARG A 1 15.64 6.07 0.14
CA ARG A 1 15.29 7.09 -0.89
C ARG A 1 15.24 8.44 -0.18
N ASN A 2 15.97 9.45 -0.67
CA ASN A 2 15.95 10.80 -0.11
C ASN A 2 14.94 11.66 -0.89
N VAL A 3 14.07 12.40 -0.20
CA VAL A 3 13.07 13.27 -0.84
C VAL A 3 13.74 14.33 -1.73
N PHE A 4 14.91 14.85 -1.33
CA PHE A 4 15.61 15.91 -2.08
C PHE A 4 16.19 15.46 -3.43
N GLU A 5 16.27 14.16 -3.68
CA GLU A 5 16.74 13.59 -4.96
C GLU A 5 15.57 13.21 -5.89
N SER A 6 14.33 13.43 -5.46
CA SER A 6 13.15 13.03 -6.23
C SER A 6 12.95 13.92 -7.45
N LYS A 7 12.95 13.30 -8.64
CA LYS A 7 12.66 13.97 -9.93
C LYS A 7 11.18 14.27 -10.13
N TRP A 8 10.31 13.69 -9.32
CA TRP A 8 8.84 13.76 -9.46
C TRP A 8 8.19 14.75 -8.50
N THR A 9 8.97 15.60 -7.86
CA THR A 9 8.48 16.62 -6.92
C THR A 9 9.17 17.95 -7.19
N SER A 10 8.51 19.05 -6.85
CA SER A 10 9.07 20.41 -6.95
C SER A 10 10.07 20.74 -5.84
N ILE A 11 10.48 19.77 -5.00
CA ILE A 11 11.37 19.99 -3.85
C ILE A 11 12.70 20.66 -4.23
N ASN A 12 13.21 20.40 -5.43
CA ASN A 12 14.44 21.00 -5.92
C ASN A 12 14.32 22.53 -6.10
N GLU A 13 13.12 23.04 -6.34
CA GLU A 13 12.85 24.48 -6.45
C GLU A 13 12.94 25.18 -5.10
N TYR A 14 12.61 24.49 -4.01
CA TYR A 14 12.79 24.97 -2.64
C TYR A 14 14.26 25.01 -2.22
N LEU A 15 15.11 24.18 -2.83
CA LEU A 15 16.55 24.13 -2.51
C LEU A 15 17.43 25.00 -3.41
N LYS A 16 17.00 25.21 -4.67
CA LYS A 16 17.79 25.88 -5.69
C LYS A 16 17.10 27.15 -6.15
N LYS A 17 16.43 27.09 -7.30
CA LYS A 17 15.76 28.20 -7.93
C LYS A 17 14.33 27.78 -8.27
N ALA A 18 13.38 28.61 -7.86
CA ALA A 18 11.99 28.49 -8.25
C ALA A 18 11.80 28.89 -9.73
N ILE A 19 11.09 28.04 -10.47
CA ILE A 19 10.78 28.21 -11.89
C ILE A 19 9.28 27.96 -12.11
N LEU A 20 8.71 26.92 -11.48
CA LEU A 20 7.32 26.50 -11.65
C LEU A 20 6.44 26.87 -10.45
N VAL A 21 6.99 26.83 -9.23
CA VAL A 21 6.21 27.00 -8.00
C VAL A 21 6.58 28.29 -7.26
N ASP A 22 5.58 28.94 -6.67
CA ASP A 22 5.80 30.01 -5.70
C ASP A 22 6.21 29.39 -4.37
N VAL A 23 7.50 29.49 -4.07
CA VAL A 23 8.08 28.95 -2.84
C VAL A 23 7.95 29.90 -1.65
N ASP A 24 7.73 31.20 -1.89
CA ASP A 24 7.82 32.22 -0.84
C ASP A 24 6.62 32.11 0.11
N VAL A 25 5.44 31.74 -0.40
CA VAL A 25 4.27 31.38 0.44
C VAL A 25 4.60 30.24 1.39
N GLY A 26 5.22 29.17 0.87
CA GLY A 26 5.61 28.01 1.67
C GLY A 26 6.68 28.36 2.71
N PHE A 27 7.67 29.18 2.35
CA PHE A 27 8.70 29.65 3.29
C PHE A 27 8.14 30.59 4.37
N GLY A 28 7.13 31.38 4.04
CA GLY A 28 6.43 32.26 4.98
C GLY A 28 5.79 31.51 6.15
N LEU A 29 5.44 30.22 5.97
CA LEU A 29 4.95 29.37 7.07
C LEU A 29 6.01 29.05 8.13
N PHE A 30 7.31 29.17 7.78
CA PHE A 30 8.41 28.88 8.69
C PHE A 30 9.03 30.14 9.29
N SER A 31 9.28 31.17 8.46
CA SER A 31 9.87 32.44 8.90
C SER A 31 9.76 33.51 7.82
N TYR A 32 9.65 34.78 8.24
CA TYR A 32 9.81 35.94 7.35
C TYR A 32 11.27 36.14 6.89
N GLU A 33 12.24 35.62 7.63
CA GLU A 33 13.65 35.70 7.24
C GLU A 33 14.00 34.52 6.32
N ARG A 34 14.30 34.81 5.04
CA ARG A 34 14.47 33.79 3.99
C ARG A 34 15.49 32.69 4.35
N LYS A 35 16.66 33.07 4.87
CA LYS A 35 17.71 32.11 5.25
C LYS A 35 17.27 31.18 6.37
N ARG A 36 16.53 31.71 7.34
CA ARG A 36 15.98 30.95 8.46
C ARG A 36 14.85 30.03 7.99
N ALA A 37 13.96 30.52 7.14
CA ALA A 37 12.87 29.74 6.56
C ALA A 37 13.40 28.51 5.79
N ILE A 38 14.45 28.67 4.97
CA ILE A 38 15.08 27.55 4.25
C ILE A 38 15.61 26.50 5.22
N LYS A 39 16.33 26.91 6.27
CA LYS A 39 16.87 25.97 7.27
C LYS A 39 15.75 25.21 7.97
N MET A 40 14.70 25.90 8.41
CA MET A 40 13.55 25.29 9.07
C MET A 40 12.78 24.34 8.16
N PHE A 41 12.59 24.71 6.89
CA PHE A 41 11.97 23.85 5.88
C PHE A 41 12.77 22.55 5.67
N ILE A 42 14.09 22.65 5.48
CA ILE A 42 14.95 21.47 5.29
C ILE A 42 14.89 20.56 6.52
N LEU A 43 14.91 21.14 7.73
CA LEU A 43 14.78 20.39 8.97
C LEU A 43 13.43 19.66 9.02
N TYR A 44 12.33 20.37 8.76
CA TYR A 44 10.97 19.80 8.74
C TYR A 44 10.84 18.64 7.75
N MET A 45 11.32 18.82 6.50
CA MET A 45 11.25 17.79 5.46
C MET A 45 12.12 16.56 5.75
N ASN A 46 13.10 16.65 6.66
CA ASN A 46 13.92 15.52 7.11
C ASN A 46 13.39 14.82 8.37
N GLN A 47 12.36 15.35 9.01
CA GLN A 47 11.78 14.72 10.20
C GLN A 47 11.09 13.42 9.79
N SER A 48 11.25 12.38 10.62
CA SER A 48 10.40 11.19 10.50
C SER A 48 8.98 11.58 10.83
N ASN A 49 8.04 11.30 9.94
CA ASN A 49 6.62 11.41 10.21
C ASN A 49 6.00 10.01 10.27
N GLY A 50 4.87 9.90 10.98
CA GLY A 50 4.06 8.69 11.04
C GLY A 50 2.86 8.74 10.10
N ASP A 51 2.91 9.64 9.11
CA ASP A 51 1.76 9.92 8.25
C ASP A 51 1.47 8.71 7.36
N GLN A 52 0.23 8.25 7.40
CA GLN A 52 -0.29 7.26 6.45
C GLN A 52 -0.97 8.03 5.33
N CYS A 53 -0.28 8.18 4.20
CA CYS A 53 -0.80 8.89 3.03
C CYS A 53 -1.36 7.89 2.02
N LEU A 54 -2.63 8.06 1.62
CA LEU A 54 -3.35 7.15 0.71
C LEU A 54 -3.35 5.70 1.22
N ASP A 55 -3.29 4.72 0.32
CA ASP A 55 -3.19 3.29 0.64
C ASP A 55 -1.73 2.81 0.79
N ASP A 56 -0.79 3.70 1.12
CA ASP A 56 0.63 3.35 1.33
C ASP A 56 0.85 2.74 2.72
N TYR A 57 0.19 1.59 2.94
CA TYR A 57 0.44 0.74 4.08
C TYR A 57 1.64 -0.17 3.77
N ILE A 58 2.47 -0.47 4.78
CA ILE A 58 3.43 -1.58 4.70
C ILE A 58 2.62 -2.88 4.66
N ILE A 59 2.17 -3.28 3.47
CA ILE A 59 1.52 -4.56 3.26
C ILE A 59 2.63 -5.60 3.12
N ASN A 60 2.82 -6.43 4.14
CA ASN A 60 3.59 -7.66 4.03
C ASN A 60 2.85 -8.62 3.09
N ARG A 61 3.00 -8.41 1.78
CA ARG A 61 2.29 -9.18 0.75
C ARG A 61 2.73 -10.63 0.83
N LYS A 62 1.77 -11.53 0.99
CA LYS A 62 2.02 -12.96 0.85
C LYS A 62 2.22 -13.28 -0.63
N SER A 63 3.18 -14.14 -0.92
CA SER A 63 3.33 -14.74 -2.23
C SER A 63 2.18 -15.70 -2.52
N ASP A 64 1.93 -16.00 -3.80
CA ASP A 64 0.94 -17.02 -4.16
C ASP A 64 1.30 -18.39 -3.60
N GLN A 65 2.59 -18.66 -3.43
CA GLN A 65 3.10 -19.91 -2.88
C GLN A 65 2.73 -20.06 -1.40
N GLU A 66 2.93 -19.02 -0.58
CA GLU A 66 2.50 -19.02 0.83
C GLU A 66 0.98 -19.21 0.96
N VAL A 67 0.19 -18.64 0.06
CA VAL A 67 -1.26 -18.82 0.06
C VAL A 67 -1.65 -20.26 -0.31
N ARG A 68 -0.92 -20.89 -1.25
CA ARG A 68 -1.11 -22.32 -1.58
C ARG A 68 -0.70 -23.24 -0.44
N GLU A 69 0.38 -22.91 0.27
CA GLU A 69 0.80 -23.66 1.46
C GLU A 69 -0.26 -23.61 2.56
N TYR A 70 -0.89 -22.45 2.77
CA TYR A 70 -2.01 -22.34 3.70
C TYR A 70 -3.23 -23.19 3.24
N LEU A 71 -3.52 -23.21 1.95
CA LEU A 71 -4.56 -24.10 1.40
C LEU A 71 -4.23 -25.58 1.63
N ASN A 72 -2.98 -25.98 1.44
CA ASN A 72 -2.54 -27.34 1.73
C ASN A 72 -2.71 -27.70 3.22
N GLN A 73 -2.43 -26.76 4.13
CA GLN A 73 -2.67 -26.94 5.58
C GLN A 73 -4.16 -27.10 5.92
N LEU A 74 -5.05 -26.52 5.11
CA LEU A 74 -6.50 -26.73 5.21
C LEU A 74 -6.97 -28.04 4.52
N GLY A 75 -6.06 -28.87 4.00
CA GLY A 75 -6.38 -30.10 3.29
C GLY A 75 -6.76 -29.89 1.81
N ILE A 76 -6.57 -28.68 1.27
CA ILE A 76 -6.91 -28.34 -0.12
C ILE A 76 -5.63 -28.36 -0.96
N ILE A 77 -5.31 -29.55 -1.50
CA ILE A 77 -4.08 -29.78 -2.28
C ILE A 77 -4.19 -29.17 -3.67
N ASN A 78 -5.38 -29.24 -4.29
CA ASN A 78 -5.62 -28.70 -5.62
C ASN A 78 -6.62 -27.54 -5.54
N THR A 79 -6.14 -26.32 -5.79
CA THR A 79 -6.94 -25.09 -5.76
C THR A 79 -8.17 -25.11 -6.66
N SER A 80 -8.17 -25.92 -7.74
CA SER A 80 -9.34 -26.08 -8.61
C SER A 80 -10.52 -26.79 -7.92
N THR A 81 -10.30 -27.53 -6.83
CA THR A 81 -11.40 -28.16 -6.07
C THR A 81 -12.30 -27.12 -5.42
N ILE A 82 -11.75 -25.95 -5.06
CA ILE A 82 -12.50 -24.85 -4.42
C ILE A 82 -13.67 -24.39 -5.31
N GLN A 83 -13.49 -24.40 -6.64
CA GLN A 83 -14.55 -24.04 -7.59
C GLN A 83 -15.72 -25.02 -7.58
N ARG A 84 -15.44 -26.28 -7.24
CA ARG A 84 -16.41 -27.39 -7.22
C ARG A 84 -17.05 -27.59 -5.83
N MET A 85 -16.59 -26.85 -4.82
CA MET A 85 -17.17 -26.91 -3.48
C MET A 85 -18.58 -26.33 -3.46
N GLU A 86 -19.42 -26.91 -2.61
CA GLU A 86 -20.72 -26.35 -2.26
C GLU A 86 -20.53 -24.95 -1.65
N ARG A 87 -21.53 -24.09 -1.80
CA ARG A 87 -21.38 -22.65 -1.57
C ARG A 87 -20.94 -22.34 -0.14
N GLY A 88 -21.52 -22.99 0.87
CA GLY A 88 -21.14 -22.77 2.26
C GLY A 88 -19.67 -23.08 2.52
N ALA A 89 -19.24 -24.29 2.16
CA ALA A 89 -17.86 -24.73 2.37
C ALA A 89 -16.83 -23.88 1.60
N ARG A 90 -17.16 -23.46 0.38
CA ARG A 90 -16.32 -22.54 -0.42
C ARG A 90 -16.16 -21.20 0.28
N ASP A 91 -17.27 -20.61 0.74
CA ASP A 91 -17.29 -19.29 1.35
C ASP A 91 -16.53 -19.31 2.71
N GLU A 92 -16.58 -20.41 3.45
CA GLU A 92 -15.75 -20.61 4.66
C GLU A 92 -14.24 -20.60 4.34
N VAL A 93 -13.82 -21.32 3.29
CA VAL A 93 -12.41 -21.32 2.86
C VAL A 93 -11.99 -19.92 2.43
N LEU A 94 -12.81 -19.24 1.63
CA LEU A 94 -12.54 -17.88 1.17
C LEU A 94 -12.48 -16.88 2.32
N SER A 95 -13.36 -17.00 3.33
CA SER A 95 -13.31 -16.18 4.55
C SER A 95 -11.99 -16.37 5.29
N LYS A 96 -11.55 -17.63 5.53
CA LYS A 96 -10.25 -17.93 6.16
C LYS A 96 -9.09 -17.28 5.41
N LEU A 97 -9.10 -17.37 4.08
CA LEU A 97 -8.08 -16.75 3.22
C LEU A 97 -8.11 -15.22 3.27
N LYS A 98 -9.29 -14.59 3.33
CA LYS A 98 -9.44 -13.13 3.44
C LYS A 98 -8.97 -12.57 4.78
N LYS A 99 -8.95 -13.40 5.84
CA LYS A 99 -8.40 -13.02 7.15
C LYS A 99 -6.88 -13.04 7.20
N LEU A 100 -6.21 -13.67 6.23
CA LEU A 100 -4.76 -13.67 6.16
C LEU A 100 -4.24 -12.26 5.87
N ASN A 101 -3.38 -11.76 6.75
CA ASN A 101 -2.65 -10.52 6.50
C ASN A 101 -1.80 -10.68 5.24
N GLY A 102 -1.82 -9.65 4.39
CA GLY A 102 -1.03 -9.63 3.16
C GLY A 102 -1.67 -10.31 1.95
N VAL A 103 -2.90 -10.80 2.06
CA VAL A 103 -3.62 -11.45 0.95
C VAL A 103 -4.65 -10.51 0.34
N SER A 104 -4.62 -10.36 -0.99
CA SER A 104 -5.58 -9.52 -1.71
C SER A 104 -6.66 -10.36 -2.41
N VAL A 105 -7.83 -9.76 -2.63
CA VAL A 105 -8.92 -10.37 -3.40
C VAL A 105 -8.46 -10.77 -4.81
N ARG A 106 -7.60 -9.94 -5.44
CA ARG A 106 -7.05 -10.25 -6.77
C ARG A 106 -6.17 -11.49 -6.75
N GLN A 107 -5.36 -11.66 -5.70
CA GLN A 107 -4.53 -12.83 -5.51
C GLN A 107 -5.38 -14.08 -5.32
N LEU A 108 -6.41 -14.01 -4.47
CA LEU A 108 -7.36 -15.12 -4.30
C LEU A 108 -8.06 -15.49 -5.59
N SER A 109 -8.47 -14.50 -6.39
CA SER A 109 -9.10 -14.74 -7.68
C SER A 109 -8.17 -15.47 -8.65
N ARG A 110 -6.89 -15.10 -8.69
CA ARG A 110 -5.89 -15.79 -9.53
C ARG A 110 -5.60 -17.21 -9.05
N ILE A 111 -5.49 -17.43 -7.74
CA ILE A 111 -5.10 -18.73 -7.16
C ILE A 111 -6.26 -19.73 -7.23
N THR A 112 -7.47 -19.29 -6.90
CA THR A 112 -8.66 -20.16 -6.82
C THR A 112 -9.43 -20.23 -8.14
N GLY A 113 -9.19 -19.27 -9.05
CA GLY A 113 -9.97 -19.08 -10.29
C GLY A 113 -11.41 -18.61 -10.05
N ILE A 114 -11.78 -18.24 -8.82
CA ILE A 114 -13.08 -17.66 -8.49
C ILE A 114 -13.05 -16.17 -8.85
N SER A 115 -14.14 -15.62 -9.38
CA SER A 115 -14.21 -14.21 -9.74
C SER A 115 -14.10 -13.31 -8.50
N LYS A 116 -13.48 -12.13 -8.66
CA LYS A 116 -13.34 -11.15 -7.57
C LYS A 116 -14.68 -10.77 -6.94
N SER A 117 -15.72 -10.60 -7.77
CA SER A 117 -17.06 -10.24 -7.30
C SER A 117 -17.69 -11.29 -6.38
N VAL A 118 -17.40 -12.58 -6.58
CA VAL A 118 -17.84 -13.64 -5.67
C VAL A 118 -17.05 -13.57 -4.36
N ILE A 119 -15.71 -13.43 -4.44
CA ILE A 119 -14.83 -13.35 -3.27
C ILE A 119 -15.13 -12.10 -2.42
N ASP A 120 -15.48 -10.97 -3.05
CA ASP A 120 -15.80 -9.72 -2.36
C ASP A 120 -17.06 -9.84 -1.51
N ARG A 121 -18.07 -10.60 -1.97
CA ARG A 121 -19.33 -10.83 -1.24
C ARG A 121 -19.15 -11.70 0.02
N VAL A 122 -18.15 -12.58 0.03
CA VAL A 122 -17.83 -13.41 1.20
C VAL A 122 -17.33 -12.52 2.34
N HIS A 123 -17.92 -12.61 3.51
CA HIS A 123 -17.52 -11.77 4.64
C HIS A 123 -16.16 -12.23 5.23
N ARG A 124 -15.43 -11.29 5.83
CA ARG A 124 -14.19 -11.63 6.55
C ARG A 124 -14.56 -12.39 7.80
#